data_AF-A0A7C6E1L9-F1
#
_entry.id   AF-A0A7C6E1L9-F1
#
_cell.length_a   1.000
_cell.length_b   1.000
_cell.length_c   1.000
_cell.angle_alpha   90.00
_cell.angle_beta   90.00
_cell.angle_gamma   90.00
#
_symmetry.space_group_name_H-M   'P 1'
#
loop_
_entity.id
_entity.type
_entity.pdbx_description
1 polymer ?
#
loop_
_entity_poly.entity_id
_entity_poly.type
_entity_poly.pdbx_seq_one_letter_code
_entity_poly.pdbx_strand_id
1 'polypeptide(L)'
;MKPALFYDNMTCDEVGIKLAAEKRGIHLETVNFLTVVKILEEAGQYSPVINRCQSKSRRERASFLVEEHGSRVINTFETEVMCNSKIFTTTRFAKSGVKTVKTAYVPFAVEKDGEKPLYRADVVKSVVENVENLFKYPFVAKPERGSRGRNIVRIEERSQFENLLKRWVRSLDSPAGLLIQDCVNKAFDLRIVVCLYAGENAYLASLARVPSSKESFATNTALGAIPVGVELPKKAEDNAVKAATAVSKTISVLGVDAIPEVDEDRVEKVIACAEKVAPIHNRVKKAKEEFSNSVRLPLEKFLKAKEKMDDAFKKMLSTPEYAELKKVLEEILEDSELYFIEVNSRPDFYINTRNSTGVDVSEAYVKSMEKML
;
A
#
# COMPACT_ATOMS: atom_id res chain seq x y z
N MET A 1 29.05 12.10 -4.41
CA MET A 1 27.64 12.35 -4.03
C MET A 1 27.37 11.62 -2.72
N LYS A 2 26.47 12.14 -1.89
CA LYS A 2 26.18 11.59 -0.56
C LYS A 2 24.97 10.65 -0.65
N PRO A 3 25.05 9.40 -0.19
CA PRO A 3 23.87 8.55 -0.07
C PRO A 3 22.86 9.22 0.87
N ALA A 4 21.58 9.26 0.51
CA ALA A 4 20.58 10.01 1.28
C ALA A 4 19.26 9.27 1.50
N LEU A 5 18.58 9.60 2.60
CA LEU A 5 17.20 9.22 2.90
C LEU A 5 16.33 10.46 2.93
N PHE A 6 15.44 10.57 1.95
CA PHE A 6 14.47 11.66 1.88
C PHE A 6 13.21 11.26 2.64
N TYR A 7 12.71 12.15 3.49
CA TYR A 7 11.52 11.90 4.29
C TYR A 7 10.73 13.18 4.54
N ASP A 8 9.46 13.04 4.95
CA ASP A 8 8.64 14.17 5.37
C ASP A 8 8.62 14.27 6.90
N ASN A 9 8.11 13.22 7.55
CA ASN A 9 8.21 13.02 8.98
C ASN A 9 8.93 11.71 9.19
N MET A 10 9.94 11.72 10.06
CA MET A 10 10.65 10.51 10.45
C MET A 10 9.64 9.57 11.13
N THR A 11 9.53 8.33 10.64
CA THR A 11 8.75 7.27 11.29
C THR A 11 9.67 6.11 11.69
N CYS A 12 9.12 5.09 12.36
CA CYS A 12 9.91 3.92 12.73
C CYS A 12 10.53 3.23 11.50
N ASP A 13 9.89 3.29 10.32
CA ASP A 13 10.44 2.75 9.08
C ASP A 13 11.74 3.45 8.66
N GLU A 14 11.75 4.78 8.66
CA GLU A 14 12.93 5.56 8.27
C GLU A 14 14.06 5.43 9.31
N VAL A 15 13.73 5.34 10.61
CA VAL A 15 14.72 5.01 11.65
C VAL A 15 15.29 3.60 11.42
N GLY A 16 14.45 2.64 11.04
CA GLY A 16 14.88 1.29 10.69
C GLY A 16 15.91 1.24 9.56
N ILE A 17 15.64 1.98 8.47
CA ILE A 17 16.57 2.12 7.34
C ILE A 17 17.89 2.74 7.81
N LYS A 18 17.86 3.79 8.63
CA LYS A 18 19.06 4.42 9.17
C LYS A 18 19.91 3.44 9.99
N LEU A 19 19.28 2.69 10.90
CA LEU A 19 19.99 1.70 11.73
C LEU A 19 20.57 0.55 10.89
N ALA A 20 19.86 0.12 9.84
CA ALA A 20 20.37 -0.89 8.90
C ALA A 20 21.57 -0.36 8.09
N ALA A 21 21.56 0.92 7.69
CA ALA A 21 22.68 1.56 7.01
C ALA A 21 23.91 1.69 7.92
N GLU A 22 23.72 2.13 9.17
CA GLU A 22 24.79 2.23 10.17
C GLU A 22 25.47 0.89 10.43
N LYS A 23 24.70 -0.20 10.57
CA LYS A 23 25.24 -1.57 10.73
C LYS A 23 26.11 -2.03 9.55
N ARG A 24 25.86 -1.49 8.36
CA ARG A 24 26.62 -1.77 7.14
C ARG A 24 27.75 -0.76 6.87
N GLY A 25 27.97 0.19 7.78
CA GLY A 25 28.99 1.23 7.62
C GLY A 25 28.65 2.28 6.57
N ILE A 26 27.38 2.40 6.17
CA ILE A 26 26.93 3.38 5.18
C ILE A 26 26.47 4.64 5.90
N HIS A 27 27.19 5.73 5.68
CA HIS A 27 26.78 7.05 6.16
C HIS A 27 25.69 7.61 5.25
N LEU A 28 24.48 7.70 5.78
CA LEU A 28 23.29 8.10 5.05
C LEU A 28 22.81 9.48 5.53
N GLU A 29 22.83 10.46 4.63
CA GLU A 29 22.35 11.82 4.88
C GLU A 29 20.83 11.83 4.98
N THR A 30 20.28 12.26 6.11
CA THR A 30 18.83 12.36 6.28
C THR A 30 18.35 13.74 5.85
N VAL A 31 17.49 13.80 4.84
CA VAL A 31 16.98 15.06 4.28
C VAL A 31 15.47 15.16 4.52
N ASN A 32 15.08 16.13 5.34
CA ASN A 32 13.66 16.44 5.54
C ASN A 32 13.12 17.25 4.36
N PHE A 33 12.45 16.58 3.43
CA PHE A 33 11.91 17.17 2.21
C PHE A 33 10.78 18.18 2.46
N LEU A 34 10.20 18.26 3.67
CA LEU A 34 9.26 19.33 4.04
C LEU A 34 9.93 20.71 4.11
N THR A 35 11.21 20.74 4.46
CA THR A 35 11.90 21.98 4.85
C THR A 35 13.04 22.34 3.90
N VAL A 36 13.29 21.54 2.87
CA VAL A 36 14.30 21.89 1.85
C VAL A 36 13.75 22.99 0.95
N VAL A 37 14.52 24.08 0.84
CA VAL A 37 14.15 25.25 0.01
C VAL A 37 15.02 25.41 -1.24
N LYS A 38 16.22 24.80 -1.27
CA LYS A 38 17.19 24.88 -2.38
C LYS A 38 17.33 23.55 -3.14
N ILE A 39 16.29 22.73 -3.14
CA ILE A 39 16.37 21.36 -3.71
C ILE A 39 16.71 21.39 -5.20
N LEU A 40 16.36 22.46 -5.92
CA LEU A 40 16.66 22.61 -7.34
C LEU A 40 18.17 22.73 -7.60
N GLU A 41 18.91 23.41 -6.73
CA GLU A 41 20.36 23.57 -6.83
C GLU A 41 21.12 22.43 -6.14
N GLU A 42 20.54 21.90 -5.06
CA GLU A 42 21.19 20.97 -4.14
C GLU A 42 20.96 19.49 -4.47
N ALA A 43 20.00 19.17 -5.35
CA ALA A 43 19.65 17.77 -5.67
C ALA A 43 20.85 16.94 -6.13
N GLY A 44 21.74 17.51 -6.94
CA GLY A 44 22.92 16.83 -7.48
C GLY A 44 23.98 16.44 -6.43
N GLN A 45 23.85 16.88 -5.18
CA GLN A 45 24.77 16.44 -4.13
C GLN A 45 24.40 15.04 -3.60
N TYR A 46 23.19 14.55 -3.85
CA TYR A 46 22.66 13.31 -3.28
C TYR A 46 22.60 12.19 -4.31
N SER A 47 23.27 11.06 -4.03
CA SER A 47 23.16 9.83 -4.82
C SER A 47 23.91 8.70 -4.11
N PRO A 48 23.35 7.47 -4.07
CA PRO A 48 21.96 7.13 -4.35
C PRO A 48 20.99 7.69 -3.28
N VAL A 49 19.71 7.78 -3.61
CA VAL A 49 18.66 8.29 -2.71
C VAL A 49 17.64 7.20 -2.40
N ILE A 50 17.33 6.98 -1.13
CA ILE A 50 16.12 6.25 -0.71
C ILE A 50 15.03 7.30 -0.45
N ASN A 51 13.98 7.30 -1.28
CA ASN A 51 12.87 8.24 -1.21
C ASN A 51 11.72 7.66 -0.39
N ARG A 52 11.54 8.18 0.83
CA ARG A 52 10.51 7.76 1.79
C ARG A 52 9.55 8.88 2.17
N CYS A 53 9.49 9.95 1.36
CA CYS A 53 8.49 11.01 1.55
C CYS A 53 7.08 10.40 1.65
N GLN A 54 6.25 10.88 2.57
CA GLN A 54 4.94 10.32 2.89
C GLN A 54 3.90 10.68 1.83
N SER A 55 3.91 11.92 1.34
CA SER A 55 3.00 12.34 0.27
C SER A 55 3.39 11.71 -1.07
N LYS A 56 2.44 11.03 -1.74
CA LYS A 56 2.66 10.43 -3.06
C LYS A 56 3.16 11.49 -4.06
N SER A 57 2.54 12.68 -4.07
CA SER A 57 2.96 13.78 -4.95
C SER A 57 4.36 14.29 -4.63
N ARG A 58 4.76 14.36 -3.35
CA ARG A 58 6.15 14.76 -3.01
C ARG A 58 7.16 13.70 -3.38
N ARG A 59 6.84 12.41 -3.25
CA ARG A 59 7.73 11.36 -3.75
C ARG A 59 8.00 11.50 -5.25
N GLU A 60 6.95 11.73 -6.05
CA GLU A 60 7.11 12.01 -7.48
C GLU A 60 8.09 13.17 -7.73
N ARG A 61 7.92 14.32 -7.05
CA ARG A 61 8.80 15.50 -7.26
C ARG A 61 10.20 15.23 -6.75
N ALA A 62 10.34 14.58 -5.60
CA ALA A 62 11.62 14.25 -5.01
C ALA A 62 12.46 13.35 -5.91
N SER A 63 11.86 12.26 -6.44
CA SER A 63 12.55 11.37 -7.38
C SER A 63 12.89 12.09 -8.68
N PHE A 64 11.93 12.81 -9.27
CA PHE A 64 12.17 13.57 -10.50
C PHE A 64 13.36 14.53 -10.36
N LEU A 65 13.38 15.34 -9.30
CA LEU A 65 14.42 16.36 -9.12
C LEU A 65 15.82 15.78 -8.96
N VAL A 66 15.98 14.65 -8.27
CA VAL A 66 17.31 14.02 -8.12
C VAL A 66 17.72 13.26 -9.37
N GLU A 67 16.77 12.66 -10.10
CA GLU A 67 17.03 11.97 -11.37
C GLU A 67 17.47 12.95 -12.46
N GLU A 68 16.88 14.14 -12.54
CA GLU A 68 17.34 15.21 -13.47
C GLU A 68 18.79 15.66 -13.18
N HIS A 69 19.30 15.38 -11.98
CA HIS A 69 20.71 15.62 -11.62
C HIS A 69 21.58 14.35 -11.70
N GLY A 70 21.11 13.29 -12.35
CA GLY A 70 21.86 12.05 -12.57
C GLY A 70 21.91 11.10 -11.36
N SER A 71 21.11 11.36 -10.31
CA SER A 71 21.05 10.49 -9.13
C SER A 71 20.31 9.18 -9.40
N ARG A 72 20.76 8.11 -8.76
CA ARG A 72 20.00 6.85 -8.68
C ARG A 72 19.06 6.93 -7.46
N VAL A 73 17.77 6.65 -7.63
CA VAL A 73 16.77 6.78 -6.55
C VAL A 73 15.86 5.56 -6.42
N ILE A 74 15.55 5.20 -5.17
CA ILE A 74 14.60 4.14 -4.79
C ILE A 74 13.35 4.83 -4.22
N ASN A 75 12.21 4.89 -4.91
CA ASN A 75 11.97 4.45 -6.27
C ASN A 75 12.11 5.60 -7.28
N THR A 76 12.31 5.26 -8.55
CA THR A 76 12.37 6.19 -9.69
C THR A 76 11.07 6.98 -9.86
N PHE A 77 11.13 8.14 -10.50
CA PHE A 77 9.98 8.97 -10.83
C PHE A 77 8.93 8.18 -11.61
N GLU A 78 9.35 7.40 -12.60
CA GLU A 78 8.45 6.51 -13.35
C GLU A 78 7.70 5.57 -12.41
N THR A 79 8.42 4.90 -11.49
CA THR A 79 7.79 4.00 -10.51
C THR A 79 6.82 4.72 -9.58
N GLU A 80 7.18 5.91 -9.10
CA GLU A 80 6.31 6.73 -8.24
C GLU A 80 5.03 7.16 -8.96
N VAL A 81 5.13 7.61 -10.22
CA VAL A 81 3.98 7.97 -11.07
C VAL A 81 3.06 6.77 -11.28
N MET A 82 3.63 5.61 -11.61
CA MET A 82 2.88 4.38 -11.81
C MET A 82 2.13 3.94 -10.54
N CYS A 83 2.79 4.00 -9.36
CA CYS A 83 2.19 3.65 -8.07
C CYS A 83 1.19 4.71 -7.55
N ASN A 84 1.19 5.92 -8.09
CA ASN A 84 0.25 6.97 -7.68
C ASN A 84 -1.10 6.87 -8.42
N SER A 85 -1.18 6.15 -9.53
CA SER A 85 -2.42 5.98 -10.31
C SER A 85 -2.85 4.51 -10.36
N LYS A 86 -4.05 4.24 -9.83
CA LYS A 86 -4.67 2.91 -9.91
C LYS A 86 -4.97 2.51 -11.36
N ILE A 87 -5.27 3.48 -12.23
CA ILE A 87 -5.50 3.23 -13.67
C ILE A 87 -4.20 2.72 -14.30
N PHE A 88 -3.08 3.39 -14.05
CA PHE A 88 -1.80 3.02 -14.66
C PHE A 88 -1.34 1.64 -14.18
N THR A 89 -1.44 1.39 -12.87
CA THR A 89 -1.11 0.08 -12.29
C THR A 89 -1.99 -1.04 -12.86
N THR A 90 -3.32 -0.85 -12.85
CA THR A 90 -4.28 -1.86 -13.36
C THR A 90 -4.06 -2.15 -14.85
N THR A 91 -3.75 -1.11 -15.64
CA THR A 91 -3.46 -1.26 -17.07
C THR A 91 -2.19 -2.09 -17.31
N ARG A 92 -1.13 -1.89 -16.51
CA ARG A 92 0.09 -2.69 -16.59
C ARG A 92 -0.13 -4.13 -16.16
N PHE A 93 -0.96 -4.36 -15.14
CA PHE A 93 -1.35 -5.71 -14.73
C PHE A 93 -2.03 -6.46 -15.87
N ALA A 94 -3.07 -5.87 -16.46
CA ALA A 94 -3.79 -6.46 -17.58
C ALA A 94 -2.85 -6.76 -18.76
N LYS A 95 -2.01 -5.79 -19.16
CA LYS A 95 -1.03 -5.97 -20.26
C LYS A 95 -0.02 -7.09 -19.97
N SER A 96 0.33 -7.29 -18.70
CA SER A 96 1.31 -8.31 -18.30
C SER A 96 0.65 -9.66 -18.01
N GLY A 97 -0.67 -9.79 -18.12
CA GLY A 97 -1.39 -11.01 -17.72
C GLY A 97 -1.27 -11.29 -16.22
N VAL A 98 -1.24 -10.25 -15.39
CA VAL A 98 -1.46 -10.33 -13.94
C VAL A 98 -2.95 -10.18 -13.71
N LYS A 99 -3.56 -11.14 -13.01
CA LYS A 99 -5.00 -11.12 -12.76
C LYS A 99 -5.36 -9.93 -11.87
N THR A 100 -6.33 -9.15 -12.30
CA THR A 100 -6.86 -8.00 -11.58
C THR A 100 -8.37 -8.03 -11.69
N VAL A 101 -9.07 -7.41 -10.75
CA VAL A 101 -10.53 -7.36 -10.77
C VAL A 101 -10.97 -6.62 -12.02
N LYS A 102 -12.07 -7.07 -12.65
CA LYS A 102 -12.68 -6.38 -13.78
C LYS A 102 -12.89 -4.91 -13.42
N THR A 103 -12.28 -4.03 -14.19
CA THR A 103 -12.23 -2.60 -13.89
C THR A 103 -12.45 -1.80 -15.17
N ALA A 104 -13.34 -0.82 -15.12
CA ALA A 104 -13.50 0.20 -16.15
C ALA A 104 -13.03 1.55 -15.62
N TYR A 105 -12.38 2.32 -16.49
CA TYR A 105 -12.14 3.73 -16.26
C TYR A 105 -13.27 4.54 -16.90
N VAL A 106 -13.94 5.34 -16.09
CA VAL A 106 -14.98 6.27 -16.53
C VAL A 106 -14.39 7.67 -16.47
N PRO A 107 -14.01 8.27 -17.62
CA PRO A 107 -13.42 9.61 -17.69
C PRO A 107 -14.52 10.69 -17.54
N PHE A 108 -15.31 10.56 -16.48
CA PHE A 108 -16.38 11.48 -16.13
C PHE A 108 -16.08 12.09 -14.77
N ALA A 109 -16.03 13.42 -14.75
CA ALA A 109 -16.03 14.19 -13.53
C ALA A 109 -16.81 15.48 -13.80
N VAL A 110 -17.53 15.91 -12.78
CA VAL A 110 -18.32 17.14 -12.82
C VAL A 110 -17.39 18.33 -12.62
N GLU A 111 -17.59 19.37 -13.41
CA GLU A 111 -16.97 20.67 -13.16
C GLU A 111 -17.74 21.43 -12.08
N LYS A 112 -17.10 22.42 -11.45
CA LYS A 112 -17.74 23.29 -10.45
C LYS A 112 -17.77 24.72 -10.97
N ASP A 113 -18.91 25.37 -10.80
CA ASP A 113 -19.05 26.83 -10.80
C ASP A 113 -19.52 27.25 -9.40
N GLY A 114 -18.59 27.83 -8.63
CA GLY A 114 -18.77 28.01 -7.18
C GLY A 114 -19.02 26.68 -6.45
N GLU A 115 -20.12 26.59 -5.72
CA GLU A 115 -20.54 25.37 -5.01
C GLU A 115 -21.43 24.44 -5.85
N LYS A 116 -21.86 24.87 -7.05
CA LYS A 116 -22.81 24.11 -7.86
C LYS A 116 -22.07 23.16 -8.83
N PRO A 117 -22.35 21.85 -8.78
CA PRO A 117 -21.84 20.90 -9.77
C PRO A 117 -22.51 21.16 -11.13
N LEU A 118 -21.70 21.35 -12.18
CA LEU A 118 -22.15 21.53 -13.55
C LEU A 118 -22.07 20.20 -14.32
N TYR A 119 -23.22 19.60 -14.60
CA TYR A 119 -23.31 18.36 -15.37
C TYR A 119 -24.48 18.41 -16.35
N ARG A 120 -24.35 17.60 -17.41
CA ARG A 120 -25.40 17.35 -18.39
C ARG A 120 -26.13 16.05 -18.05
N ALA A 121 -27.46 16.10 -17.87
CA ALA A 121 -28.24 14.96 -17.43
C ALA A 121 -28.23 13.79 -18.43
N ASP A 122 -28.22 14.08 -19.73
CA ASP A 122 -28.10 13.09 -20.81
C ASP A 122 -26.73 12.37 -20.77
N VAL A 123 -25.66 13.10 -20.46
CA VAL A 123 -24.32 12.49 -20.30
C VAL A 123 -24.29 11.57 -19.08
N VAL A 124 -24.82 11.99 -17.93
CA VAL A 124 -24.91 11.14 -16.74
C VAL A 124 -25.69 9.86 -17.05
N LYS A 125 -26.85 9.99 -17.70
CA LYS A 125 -27.68 8.84 -18.11
C LYS A 125 -26.89 7.87 -19.01
N SER A 126 -26.18 8.38 -20.01
CA SER A 126 -25.37 7.56 -20.91
C SER A 126 -24.21 6.86 -20.19
N VAL A 127 -23.51 7.54 -19.28
CA VAL A 127 -22.45 6.93 -18.46
C VAL A 127 -23.01 5.78 -17.63
N VAL A 128 -24.18 5.97 -17.01
CA VAL A 128 -24.85 4.93 -16.21
C VAL A 128 -25.20 3.71 -17.06
N GLU A 129 -25.86 3.92 -18.19
CA GLU A 129 -26.25 2.82 -19.10
C GLU A 129 -25.02 2.05 -19.62
N ASN A 130 -23.95 2.76 -19.98
CA ASN A 130 -22.70 2.15 -20.42
C ASN A 130 -22.04 1.29 -19.32
N VAL A 131 -22.10 1.75 -18.06
CA VAL A 131 -21.58 0.97 -16.93
C VAL A 131 -22.47 -0.23 -16.62
N GLU A 132 -23.79 -0.10 -16.63
CA GLU A 132 -24.74 -1.21 -16.38
C GLU A 132 -24.69 -2.30 -17.47
N ASN A 133 -24.27 -1.95 -18.68
CA ASN A 133 -23.98 -2.91 -19.75
C ASN A 133 -22.74 -3.76 -19.47
N LEU A 134 -21.81 -3.27 -18.64
CA LEU A 134 -20.53 -3.93 -18.34
C LEU A 134 -20.49 -4.54 -16.94
N PHE A 135 -21.18 -3.97 -15.97
CA PHE A 135 -21.12 -4.32 -14.55
C PHE A 135 -22.52 -4.64 -14.01
N LYS A 136 -22.57 -5.54 -13.04
CA LYS A 136 -23.79 -5.79 -12.27
C LYS A 136 -23.68 -5.15 -10.90
N TYR A 137 -24.81 -4.72 -10.38
CA TYR A 137 -24.88 -4.29 -8.99
C TYR A 137 -24.75 -5.52 -8.07
N PRO A 138 -24.05 -5.40 -6.92
CA PRO A 138 -23.27 -4.22 -6.52
C PRO A 138 -21.90 -4.14 -7.20
N PHE A 139 -21.44 -2.92 -7.47
CA PHE A 139 -20.08 -2.64 -7.92
C PHE A 139 -19.42 -1.55 -7.06
N VAL A 140 -18.11 -1.38 -7.19
CA VAL A 140 -17.32 -0.40 -6.45
C VAL A 140 -16.92 0.77 -7.35
N ALA A 141 -17.21 1.99 -6.90
CA ALA A 141 -16.70 3.23 -7.49
C ALA A 141 -15.55 3.78 -6.63
N LYS A 142 -14.42 4.15 -7.23
CA LYS A 142 -13.25 4.68 -6.51
C LYS A 142 -12.47 5.71 -7.33
N PRO A 143 -11.74 6.63 -6.68
CA PRO A 143 -10.89 7.58 -7.39
C PRO A 143 -9.67 6.91 -8.04
N GLU A 144 -9.10 7.59 -9.03
CA GLU A 144 -7.84 7.18 -9.69
C GLU A 144 -6.68 7.13 -8.70
N ARG A 145 -6.52 8.19 -7.92
CA ARG A 145 -5.46 8.41 -6.94
C ARG A 145 -6.06 8.45 -5.55
N GLY A 146 -5.18 8.52 -4.54
CA GLY A 146 -5.57 8.56 -3.14
C GLY A 146 -5.27 7.25 -2.41
N SER A 147 -5.20 7.35 -1.10
CA SER A 147 -4.86 6.27 -0.18
C SER A 147 -5.87 6.19 0.97
N ARG A 148 -5.83 5.10 1.74
CA ARG A 148 -6.62 4.90 2.97
C ARG A 148 -8.14 4.83 2.77
N GLY A 149 -8.62 4.42 1.60
CA GLY A 149 -10.04 4.14 1.38
C GLY A 149 -10.96 5.34 1.20
N ARG A 150 -10.42 6.56 1.05
CA ARG A 150 -11.24 7.75 0.78
C ARG A 150 -11.97 7.61 -0.57
N ASN A 151 -13.25 7.97 -0.59
CA ASN A 151 -14.11 7.93 -1.77
C ASN A 151 -14.23 6.56 -2.46
N ILE A 152 -14.02 5.47 -1.71
CA ILE A 152 -14.40 4.12 -2.17
C ILE A 152 -15.86 3.90 -1.77
N VAL A 153 -16.74 3.78 -2.76
CA VAL A 153 -18.19 3.68 -2.55
C VAL A 153 -18.68 2.39 -3.18
N ARG A 154 -19.33 1.55 -2.38
CA ARG A 154 -20.10 0.40 -2.88
C ARG A 154 -21.45 0.91 -3.37
N ILE A 155 -21.78 0.59 -4.61
CA ILE A 155 -22.98 1.04 -5.30
C ILE A 155 -23.92 -0.15 -5.45
N GLU A 156 -25.08 -0.08 -4.80
CA GLU A 156 -26.09 -1.15 -4.75
C GLU A 156 -27.12 -1.04 -5.88
N GLU A 157 -27.33 0.17 -6.40
CA GLU A 157 -28.38 0.42 -7.40
C GLU A 157 -28.11 1.67 -8.24
N ARG A 158 -28.90 1.79 -9.32
CA ARG A 158 -28.82 2.89 -10.29
C ARG A 158 -28.94 4.27 -9.67
N SER A 159 -29.92 4.46 -8.77
CA SER A 159 -30.20 5.76 -8.15
C SER A 159 -28.97 6.29 -7.38
N GLN A 160 -28.29 5.39 -6.67
CA GLN A 160 -27.07 5.68 -5.94
C GLN A 160 -25.93 6.05 -6.89
N PHE A 161 -25.80 5.35 -8.02
CA PHE A 161 -24.76 5.63 -9.00
C PHE A 161 -24.94 7.01 -9.65
N GLU A 162 -26.17 7.32 -10.10
CA GLU A 162 -26.51 8.63 -10.67
C GLU A 162 -26.18 9.76 -9.68
N ASN A 163 -26.56 9.59 -8.41
CA ASN A 163 -26.29 10.57 -7.36
C ASN A 163 -24.80 10.69 -7.03
N LEU A 164 -24.02 9.62 -7.17
CA LEU A 164 -22.56 9.69 -7.06
C LEU A 164 -21.99 10.53 -8.19
N LEU A 165 -22.33 10.22 -9.45
CA LEU A 165 -21.79 10.90 -10.64
C LEU A 165 -22.08 12.41 -10.58
N LYS A 166 -23.31 12.81 -10.25
CA LYS A 166 -23.72 14.22 -10.12
C LYS A 166 -22.89 15.01 -9.09
N ARG A 167 -22.25 14.31 -8.15
CA ARG A 167 -21.41 14.90 -7.08
C ARG A 167 -19.92 14.58 -7.27
N TRP A 168 -19.55 13.83 -8.29
CA TRP A 168 -18.17 13.39 -8.53
C TRP A 168 -17.34 14.50 -9.17
N VAL A 169 -16.89 15.44 -8.36
CA VAL A 169 -16.17 16.62 -8.82
C VAL A 169 -14.67 16.33 -9.00
N ARG A 170 -14.06 16.94 -10.02
CA ARG A 170 -12.61 16.92 -10.24
C ARG A 170 -11.86 17.31 -8.96
N SER A 171 -10.88 16.49 -8.59
CA SER A 171 -10.07 16.68 -7.39
C SER A 171 -8.65 16.18 -7.62
N LEU A 172 -7.74 16.43 -6.68
CA LEU A 172 -6.38 15.87 -6.74
C LEU A 172 -6.37 14.34 -6.76
N ASP A 173 -7.34 13.71 -6.07
CA ASP A 173 -7.47 12.25 -6.03
C ASP A 173 -8.16 11.70 -7.30
N SER A 174 -8.97 12.51 -7.97
CA SER A 174 -9.69 12.14 -9.20
C SER A 174 -9.63 13.30 -10.19
N PRO A 175 -8.50 13.47 -10.90
CA PRO A 175 -8.27 14.64 -11.73
C PRO A 175 -9.12 14.64 -13.01
N ALA A 176 -9.50 13.45 -13.49
CA ALA A 176 -10.16 13.27 -14.77
C ALA A 176 -11.35 12.28 -14.74
N GLY A 177 -11.51 11.49 -13.69
CA GLY A 177 -12.61 10.52 -13.61
C GLY A 177 -12.44 9.46 -12.52
N LEU A 178 -13.27 8.45 -12.58
CA LEU A 178 -13.39 7.39 -11.57
C LEU A 178 -13.18 6.00 -12.16
N LEU A 179 -12.83 5.07 -11.30
CA LEU A 179 -12.77 3.64 -11.60
C LEU A 179 -14.06 2.98 -11.12
N ILE A 180 -14.64 2.15 -11.97
CA ILE A 180 -15.73 1.21 -11.64
C ILE A 180 -15.14 -0.20 -11.64
N GLN A 181 -15.43 -0.99 -10.62
CA GLN A 181 -14.83 -2.30 -10.42
C GLN A 181 -15.86 -3.31 -9.89
N ASP A 182 -15.78 -4.57 -10.32
CA ASP A 182 -16.61 -5.65 -9.76
C ASP A 182 -16.42 -5.72 -8.23
N CYS A 183 -17.50 -6.01 -7.50
CA CYS A 183 -17.42 -6.21 -6.07
C CYS A 183 -16.98 -7.65 -5.76
N VAL A 184 -15.67 -7.85 -5.54
CA VAL A 184 -15.12 -9.15 -5.14
C VAL A 184 -15.42 -9.41 -3.67
N ASN A 185 -16.03 -10.56 -3.38
CA ASN A 185 -16.21 -10.99 -2.00
C ASN A 185 -14.86 -11.40 -1.40
N LYS A 186 -14.52 -10.81 -0.26
CA LYS A 186 -13.21 -10.99 0.38
C LYS A 186 -13.35 -10.96 1.90
N ALA A 187 -12.58 -11.81 2.57
CA ALA A 187 -12.48 -11.79 4.04
C ALA A 187 -11.36 -10.86 4.54
N PHE A 188 -10.32 -10.69 3.74
CA PHE A 188 -9.14 -9.88 4.04
C PHE A 188 -8.52 -9.36 2.75
N ASP A 189 -7.52 -8.50 2.88
CA ASP A 189 -6.63 -8.18 1.77
C ASP A 189 -5.18 -8.53 2.14
N LEU A 190 -4.33 -8.63 1.13
CA LEU A 190 -2.90 -8.88 1.27
C LEU A 190 -2.12 -7.59 1.02
N ARG A 191 -1.03 -7.43 1.78
CA ARG A 191 0.09 -6.54 1.51
C ARG A 191 1.33 -7.41 1.33
N ILE A 192 1.81 -7.50 0.09
CA ILE A 192 2.96 -8.30 -0.29
C ILE A 192 4.14 -7.36 -0.54
N VAL A 193 5.24 -7.53 0.17
CA VAL A 193 6.45 -6.72 -0.06
C VAL A 193 7.35 -7.45 -1.05
N VAL A 194 7.64 -6.79 -2.17
CA VAL A 194 8.54 -7.27 -3.21
C VAL A 194 9.69 -6.29 -3.35
N CYS A 195 10.91 -6.83 -3.43
CA CYS A 195 12.10 -6.07 -3.81
C CYS A 195 12.51 -6.49 -5.22
N LEU A 196 12.67 -5.52 -6.10
CA LEU A 196 13.28 -5.71 -7.41
C LEU A 196 14.73 -5.27 -7.31
N TYR A 197 15.66 -6.13 -7.68
CA TYR A 197 17.07 -5.81 -7.85
C TYR A 197 17.42 -5.81 -9.34
N ALA A 198 18.61 -5.29 -9.70
CA ALA A 198 19.14 -5.46 -11.04
C ALA A 198 19.41 -6.95 -11.32
N GLY A 199 18.55 -7.58 -12.12
CA GLY A 199 18.69 -8.98 -12.55
C GLY A 199 18.14 -10.05 -11.59
N GLU A 200 17.65 -9.68 -10.41
CA GLU A 200 17.08 -10.60 -9.41
C GLU A 200 15.86 -9.97 -8.76
N ASN A 201 14.74 -10.68 -8.66
CA ASN A 201 13.53 -10.18 -8.02
C ASN A 201 13.18 -11.08 -6.83
N ALA A 202 12.88 -10.48 -5.69
CA ALA A 202 12.64 -11.20 -4.44
C ALA A 202 11.28 -10.84 -3.85
N TYR A 203 10.45 -11.85 -3.64
CA TYR A 203 9.39 -11.80 -2.63
C TYR A 203 10.07 -11.71 -1.25
N LEU A 204 9.64 -10.77 -0.41
CA LEU A 204 10.21 -10.60 0.93
C LEU A 204 9.26 -11.09 2.01
N ALA A 205 8.01 -10.66 1.98
CA ALA A 205 7.06 -10.88 3.06
C ALA A 205 5.63 -10.68 2.58
N SER A 206 4.67 -11.30 3.25
CA SER A 206 3.26 -11.02 3.06
C SER A 206 2.51 -10.86 4.37
N LEU A 207 1.56 -9.93 4.37
CA LEU A 207 0.65 -9.67 5.46
C LEU A 207 -0.79 -9.77 4.97
N ALA A 208 -1.57 -10.66 5.58
CA ALA A 208 -3.02 -10.55 5.55
C ALA A 208 -3.46 -9.46 6.54
N ARG A 209 -4.29 -8.52 6.07
CA ARG A 209 -4.89 -7.47 6.91
C ARG A 209 -6.36 -7.83 7.10
N VAL A 210 -6.65 -8.43 8.26
CA VAL A 210 -7.96 -9.00 8.57
C VAL A 210 -8.79 -8.00 9.38
N PRO A 211 -10.02 -7.66 8.97
CA PRO A 211 -10.93 -6.87 9.79
C PRO A 211 -11.13 -7.51 11.17
N SER A 212 -11.30 -6.69 12.21
CA SER A 212 -11.52 -7.21 13.57
C SER A 212 -12.97 -7.61 13.84
N SER A 213 -13.91 -7.30 12.94
CA SER A 213 -15.32 -7.69 13.00
C SER A 213 -16.01 -7.52 11.63
N LYS A 214 -17.21 -8.08 11.46
CA LYS A 214 -18.00 -8.03 10.20
C LYS A 214 -18.43 -6.60 9.84
N GLU A 215 -18.64 -5.73 10.83
CA GLU A 215 -19.04 -4.33 10.64
C GLU A 215 -17.89 -3.43 10.16
N SER A 216 -16.64 -3.90 10.29
CA SER A 216 -15.46 -3.17 9.84
C SER A 216 -15.22 -3.38 8.35
N PHE A 217 -15.89 -2.58 7.51
CA PHE A 217 -15.72 -2.66 6.05
C PHE A 217 -14.28 -2.39 5.57
N ALA A 218 -13.46 -1.71 6.40
CA ALA A 218 -12.13 -1.26 6.02
C ALA A 218 -11.01 -2.20 6.50
N THR A 219 -10.37 -2.90 5.57
CA THR A 219 -9.24 -3.84 5.79
C THR A 219 -7.89 -3.17 6.07
N ASN A 220 -7.82 -1.84 6.15
CA ASN A 220 -6.54 -1.16 6.38
C ASN A 220 -6.05 -1.38 7.83
N THR A 221 -4.78 -1.76 8.00
CA THR A 221 -4.12 -1.90 9.33
C THR A 221 -4.07 -0.59 10.13
N ALA A 222 -4.05 0.55 9.45
CA ALA A 222 -4.20 1.87 10.07
C ALA A 222 -5.59 2.09 10.69
N LEU A 223 -6.59 1.32 10.27
CA LEU A 223 -7.98 1.36 10.76
C LEU A 223 -8.29 0.21 11.72
N GLY A 224 -7.27 -0.53 12.16
CA GLY A 224 -7.38 -1.51 13.24
C GLY A 224 -7.44 -2.98 12.82
N ALA A 225 -7.28 -3.27 11.52
CA ALA A 225 -7.15 -4.64 11.02
C ALA A 225 -5.97 -5.38 11.68
N ILE A 226 -6.17 -6.65 11.99
CA ILE A 226 -5.18 -7.54 12.59
C ILE A 226 -4.14 -7.92 11.52
N PRO A 227 -2.85 -7.63 11.73
CA PRO A 227 -1.79 -8.00 10.80
C PRO A 227 -1.35 -9.45 11.03
N VAL A 228 -1.69 -10.33 10.08
CA VAL A 228 -1.29 -11.74 10.12
C VAL A 228 -0.21 -12.00 9.09
N GLY A 229 0.95 -12.48 9.53
CA GLY A 229 2.01 -12.94 8.62
C GLY A 229 1.62 -14.27 8.04
N VAL A 230 1.57 -14.36 6.70
CA VAL A 230 1.15 -15.57 5.98
C VAL A 230 2.21 -16.00 4.98
N GLU A 231 2.31 -17.30 4.77
CA GLU A 231 3.08 -17.91 3.70
C GLU A 231 2.22 -17.97 2.44
N LEU A 232 2.79 -17.55 1.31
CA LEU A 232 2.08 -17.58 0.04
C LEU A 232 2.47 -18.84 -0.73
N PRO A 233 1.54 -19.53 -1.41
CA PRO A 233 1.93 -20.56 -2.35
C PRO A 233 2.78 -19.96 -3.47
N LYS A 234 3.70 -20.76 -4.02
CA LYS A 234 4.70 -20.28 -4.99
C LYS A 234 4.10 -19.51 -6.17
N LYS A 235 2.95 -19.96 -6.68
CA LYS A 235 2.20 -19.28 -7.74
C LYS A 235 1.78 -17.85 -7.36
N ALA A 236 1.37 -17.63 -6.11
CA ALA A 236 0.99 -16.32 -5.60
C ALA A 236 2.21 -15.39 -5.44
N GLU A 237 3.33 -15.92 -4.95
CA GLU A 237 4.60 -15.17 -4.90
C GLU A 237 5.05 -14.73 -6.29
N ASP A 238 5.06 -15.65 -7.26
CA ASP A 238 5.50 -15.38 -8.63
C ASP A 238 4.60 -14.35 -9.30
N ASN A 239 3.28 -14.42 -9.07
CA ASN A 239 2.35 -13.40 -9.54
C ASN A 239 2.55 -12.04 -8.87
N ALA A 240 2.90 -11.99 -7.58
CA ALA A 240 3.21 -10.74 -6.90
C ALA A 240 4.50 -10.10 -7.44
N VAL A 241 5.54 -10.90 -7.69
CA VAL A 241 6.77 -10.45 -8.36
C VAL A 241 6.48 -9.97 -9.78
N LYS A 242 5.64 -10.69 -10.52
CA LYS A 242 5.18 -10.29 -11.86
C LYS A 242 4.41 -8.97 -11.83
N ALA A 243 3.55 -8.75 -10.84
CA ALA A 243 2.83 -7.50 -10.62
C ALA A 243 3.78 -6.33 -10.34
N ALA A 244 4.74 -6.50 -9.42
CA ALA A 244 5.78 -5.51 -9.14
C ALA A 244 6.60 -5.18 -10.40
N THR A 245 7.00 -6.21 -11.14
CA THR A 245 7.79 -6.09 -12.39
C THR A 245 7.00 -5.45 -13.54
N ALA A 246 5.66 -5.51 -13.51
CA ALA A 246 4.82 -4.81 -14.47
C ALA A 246 4.83 -3.29 -14.26
N VAL A 247 5.08 -2.85 -13.01
CA VAL A 247 5.07 -1.45 -12.58
C VAL A 247 6.46 -0.82 -12.60
N SER A 248 7.50 -1.56 -12.20
CA SER A 248 8.88 -1.09 -12.21
C SER A 248 9.82 -2.08 -12.89
N LYS A 249 10.80 -1.54 -13.62
CA LYS A 249 11.90 -2.28 -14.25
C LYS A 249 13.26 -1.96 -13.62
N THR A 250 13.27 -1.14 -12.58
CA THR A 250 14.48 -0.69 -11.89
C THR A 250 14.53 -1.28 -10.50
N ILE A 251 15.63 -1.01 -9.78
CA ILE A 251 15.71 -1.36 -8.37
C ILE A 251 14.57 -0.65 -7.62
N SER A 252 13.77 -1.40 -6.88
CA SER A 252 12.55 -0.87 -6.23
C SER A 252 12.14 -1.72 -5.04
N VAL A 253 11.52 -1.08 -4.04
CA VAL A 253 10.89 -1.78 -2.90
C VAL A 253 9.42 -1.41 -2.87
N LEU A 254 8.57 -2.38 -3.19
CA LEU A 254 7.16 -2.18 -3.50
C LEU A 254 6.25 -3.00 -2.59
N GLY A 255 5.14 -2.40 -2.16
CA GLY A 255 4.02 -3.09 -1.52
C GLY A 255 2.93 -3.37 -2.54
N VAL A 256 2.78 -4.62 -2.94
CA VAL A 256 1.76 -5.10 -3.87
C VAL A 256 0.52 -5.52 -3.07
N ASP A 257 -0.63 -4.91 -3.35
CA ASP A 257 -1.90 -5.22 -2.69
C ASP A 257 -2.70 -6.19 -3.57
N ALA A 258 -3.22 -7.25 -2.94
CA ALA A 258 -4.05 -8.26 -3.58
C ALA A 258 -5.24 -8.65 -2.70
N ILE A 259 -6.28 -9.21 -3.31
CA ILE A 259 -7.44 -9.74 -2.59
C ILE A 259 -7.71 -11.18 -3.03
N PRO A 260 -7.84 -12.12 -2.09
CA PRO A 260 -8.38 -13.44 -2.38
C PRO A 260 -9.90 -13.37 -2.49
N GLU A 261 -10.43 -13.94 -3.56
CA GLU A 261 -11.87 -14.17 -3.70
C GLU A 261 -12.27 -15.37 -2.84
N VAL A 262 -13.31 -15.17 -2.03
CA VAL A 262 -13.83 -16.19 -1.09
C VAL A 262 -15.35 -16.20 -1.07
N ASP A 263 -15.93 -17.37 -0.79
CA ASP A 263 -17.34 -17.53 -0.48
C ASP A 263 -17.69 -16.96 0.91
N GLU A 264 -18.99 -16.81 1.18
CA GLU A 264 -19.49 -16.23 2.43
C GLU A 264 -19.13 -17.10 3.65
N ASP A 265 -19.16 -18.43 3.53
CA ASP A 265 -18.84 -19.35 4.63
C ASP A 265 -17.38 -19.15 5.10
N ARG A 266 -16.45 -18.99 4.16
CA ARG A 266 -15.05 -18.67 4.45
C ARG A 266 -14.89 -17.27 5.03
N VAL A 267 -15.68 -16.29 4.57
CA VAL A 267 -15.71 -14.95 5.20
C VAL A 267 -16.10 -15.06 6.67
N GLU A 268 -17.20 -15.74 6.98
CA GLU A 268 -17.67 -15.92 8.35
C GLU A 268 -16.65 -16.66 9.22
N LYS A 269 -16.03 -17.72 8.70
CA LYS A 269 -14.96 -18.46 9.39
C LYS A 269 -13.78 -17.56 9.75
N VAL A 270 -13.31 -16.72 8.81
CA VAL A 270 -12.19 -15.80 9.04
C VAL A 270 -12.55 -14.76 10.09
N ILE A 271 -13.74 -14.15 9.99
CA ILE A 271 -14.19 -13.13 10.95
C ILE A 271 -14.34 -13.73 12.36
N ALA A 272 -14.93 -14.91 12.49
CA ALA A 272 -15.05 -15.59 13.78
C ALA A 272 -13.68 -15.87 14.42
N CYS A 273 -12.66 -16.22 13.63
CA CYS A 273 -11.29 -16.36 14.13
C CYS A 273 -10.69 -15.01 14.53
N ALA A 274 -10.91 -13.97 13.71
CA ALA A 274 -10.40 -12.62 13.95
C ALA A 274 -10.96 -12.00 15.24
N GLU A 275 -12.23 -12.22 15.55
CA GLU A 275 -12.88 -11.74 16.78
C GLU A 275 -12.22 -12.30 18.05
N LYS A 276 -11.77 -13.57 18.02
CA LYS A 276 -11.02 -14.17 19.13
C LYS A 276 -9.64 -13.51 19.33
N VAL A 277 -9.00 -13.07 18.24
CA VAL A 277 -7.67 -12.43 18.25
C VAL A 277 -7.76 -10.94 18.61
N ALA A 278 -8.89 -10.28 18.33
CA ALA A 278 -9.06 -8.83 18.49
C ALA A 278 -8.71 -8.30 19.91
N PRO A 279 -9.14 -8.93 21.03
CA PRO A 279 -8.76 -8.50 22.38
C PRO A 279 -7.26 -8.53 22.64
N ILE A 280 -6.56 -9.52 22.06
CA ILE A 280 -5.10 -9.68 22.17
C ILE A 280 -4.41 -8.58 21.35
N HIS A 281 -4.87 -8.36 20.12
CA HIS A 281 -4.35 -7.33 19.22
C HIS A 281 -4.51 -5.91 19.77
N ASN A 282 -5.51 -5.63 20.60
CA ASN A 282 -5.66 -4.33 21.26
C ASN A 282 -4.45 -3.96 22.14
N ARG A 283 -3.76 -4.94 22.72
CA ARG A 283 -2.51 -4.70 23.47
C ARG A 283 -1.37 -4.28 22.54
N VAL A 284 -1.30 -4.88 21.35
CA VAL A 284 -0.35 -4.52 20.29
C VAL A 284 -0.60 -3.10 19.79
N LYS A 285 -1.87 -2.69 19.62
CA LYS A 285 -2.23 -1.32 19.22
C LYS A 285 -1.68 -0.27 20.19
N LYS A 286 -1.83 -0.49 21.50
CA LYS A 286 -1.27 0.41 22.53
C LYS A 286 0.25 0.50 22.46
N ALA A 287 0.94 -0.65 22.37
CA ALA A 287 2.40 -0.67 22.25
C ALA A 287 2.90 0.01 20.95
N LYS A 288 2.12 -0.11 19.86
CA LYS A 288 2.39 0.55 18.58
C LYS A 288 2.31 2.07 18.68
N GLU A 289 1.35 2.62 19.40
CA GLU A 289 1.24 4.07 19.63
C GLU A 289 2.45 4.59 20.42
N GLU A 290 2.79 3.92 21.53
CA GLU A 290 3.98 4.25 22.34
C GLU A 290 5.27 4.21 21.49
N PHE A 291 5.44 3.16 20.68
CA PHE A 291 6.60 3.02 19.82
C PHE A 291 6.65 4.08 18.71
N SER A 292 5.52 4.39 18.08
CA SER A 292 5.45 5.42 17.03
C SER A 292 5.81 6.81 17.57
N ASN A 293 5.40 7.11 18.81
CA ASN A 293 5.74 8.35 19.49
C ASN A 293 7.22 8.41 19.94
N SER A 294 7.89 7.26 20.03
CA SER A 294 9.29 7.18 20.46
C SER A 294 10.30 7.64 19.41
N VAL A 295 9.90 7.83 18.15
CA VAL A 295 10.80 8.20 17.03
C VAL A 295 11.59 9.50 17.28
N ARG A 296 11.04 10.42 18.08
CA ARG A 296 11.69 11.69 18.43
C ARG A 296 12.52 11.62 19.71
N LEU A 297 12.55 10.47 20.38
CA LEU A 297 13.28 10.27 21.62
C LEU A 297 14.73 9.83 21.33
N PRO A 298 15.64 9.95 22.30
CA PRO A 298 16.98 9.37 22.20
C PRO A 298 16.95 7.88 21.82
N LEU A 299 17.97 7.42 21.09
CA LEU A 299 18.02 6.07 20.51
C LEU A 299 17.75 4.97 21.55
N GLU A 300 18.32 5.06 22.75
CA GLU A 300 18.07 4.11 23.84
C GLU A 300 16.57 3.97 24.19
N LYS A 301 15.85 5.10 24.28
CA LYS A 301 14.41 5.10 24.55
C LYS A 301 13.61 4.54 23.38
N PHE A 302 14.02 4.83 22.14
CA PHE A 302 13.43 4.25 20.94
C PHE A 302 13.59 2.71 20.92
N LEU A 303 14.79 2.21 21.22
CA LEU A 303 15.08 0.78 21.29
C LEU A 303 14.29 0.09 22.40
N LYS A 304 14.18 0.70 23.58
CA LYS A 304 13.33 0.18 24.67
C LYS A 304 11.84 0.14 24.29
N ALA A 305 11.34 1.14 23.58
CA ALA A 305 9.96 1.14 23.08
C ALA A 305 9.76 0.08 21.98
N LYS A 306 10.78 -0.15 21.14
CA LYS A 306 10.81 -1.23 20.15
C LYS A 306 10.70 -2.60 20.83
N GLU A 307 11.49 -2.87 21.87
CA GLU A 307 11.44 -4.14 22.63
C GLU A 307 10.04 -4.42 23.18
N LYS A 308 9.41 -3.43 23.81
CA LYS A 308 8.02 -3.57 24.31
C LYS A 308 7.02 -3.91 23.20
N MET A 309 7.19 -3.30 22.03
CA MET A 309 6.34 -3.54 20.88
C MET A 309 6.57 -4.94 20.31
N ASP A 310 7.82 -5.36 20.16
CA ASP A 310 8.21 -6.70 19.72
C ASP A 310 7.67 -7.77 20.70
N ASP A 311 7.75 -7.54 22.01
CA ASP A 311 7.19 -8.43 23.04
C ASP A 311 5.65 -8.54 22.96
N ALA A 312 4.97 -7.43 22.65
CA ALA A 312 3.51 -7.44 22.47
C ALA A 312 3.12 -8.30 21.27
N PHE A 313 3.83 -8.17 20.15
CA PHE A 313 3.65 -9.04 18.99
C PHE A 313 3.98 -10.49 19.33
N LYS A 314 5.12 -10.77 19.96
CA LYS A 314 5.52 -12.14 20.35
C LYS A 314 4.44 -12.83 21.17
N LYS A 315 3.84 -12.13 22.13
CA LYS A 315 2.70 -12.66 22.92
C LYS A 315 1.50 -12.97 22.04
N MET A 316 1.13 -12.08 21.12
CA MET A 316 0.02 -12.30 20.18
C MET A 316 0.30 -13.49 19.24
N LEU A 317 1.49 -13.57 18.65
CA LEU A 317 1.87 -14.61 17.72
C LEU A 317 1.93 -16.00 18.38
N SER A 318 2.17 -16.06 19.70
CA SER A 318 2.23 -17.31 20.46
C SER A 318 0.87 -17.88 20.86
N THR A 319 -0.25 -17.19 20.60
CA THR A 319 -1.56 -17.68 21.07
C THR A 319 -2.19 -18.67 20.09
N PRO A 320 -2.96 -19.67 20.58
CA PRO A 320 -3.68 -20.60 19.72
C PRO A 320 -4.66 -19.92 18.76
N GLU A 321 -5.29 -18.81 19.19
CA GLU A 321 -6.25 -18.06 18.37
C GLU A 321 -5.58 -17.42 17.15
N TYR A 322 -4.36 -16.88 17.33
CA TYR A 322 -3.60 -16.34 16.21
C TYR A 322 -3.16 -17.43 15.25
N ALA A 323 -2.71 -18.58 15.78
CA ALA A 323 -2.32 -19.73 14.97
C ALA A 323 -3.51 -20.30 14.18
N GLU A 324 -4.70 -20.39 14.79
CA GLU A 324 -5.95 -20.79 14.12
C GLU A 324 -6.29 -19.82 12.98
N LEU A 325 -6.29 -18.50 13.25
CA LEU A 325 -6.54 -17.49 12.23
C LEU A 325 -5.53 -17.60 11.08
N LYS A 326 -4.22 -17.68 11.38
CA LYS A 326 -3.17 -17.82 10.36
C LYS A 326 -3.43 -19.04 9.48
N LYS A 327 -3.73 -20.20 10.08
CA LYS A 327 -4.00 -21.43 9.35
C LYS A 327 -5.17 -21.29 8.38
N VAL A 328 -6.29 -20.70 8.82
CA VAL A 328 -7.47 -20.48 7.97
C VAL A 328 -7.15 -19.56 6.78
N LEU A 329 -6.35 -18.52 7.00
CA LEU A 329 -5.93 -17.62 5.93
C LEU A 329 -5.03 -18.32 4.91
N GLU A 330 -4.07 -19.14 5.36
CA GLU A 330 -3.17 -19.89 4.49
C GLU A 330 -3.94 -20.96 3.69
N GLU A 331 -4.87 -21.69 4.30
CA GLU A 331 -5.79 -22.61 3.61
C GLU A 331 -6.56 -21.92 2.47
N ILE A 332 -7.06 -20.69 2.70
CA ILE A 332 -7.73 -19.89 1.68
C ILE A 332 -6.76 -19.51 0.55
N LEU A 333 -5.51 -19.18 0.88
CA LEU A 333 -4.53 -18.71 -0.11
C LEU A 333 -4.03 -19.83 -1.03
N GLU A 334 -4.13 -21.09 -0.61
CA GLU A 334 -3.75 -22.25 -1.43
C GLU A 334 -4.63 -22.43 -2.68
N ASP A 335 -5.94 -22.18 -2.56
CA ASP A 335 -6.92 -22.48 -3.61
C ASP A 335 -7.69 -21.25 -4.13
N SER A 336 -7.64 -20.12 -3.43
CA SER A 336 -8.32 -18.90 -3.88
C SER A 336 -7.65 -18.28 -5.10
N GLU A 337 -8.50 -17.65 -5.92
CA GLU A 337 -8.01 -16.76 -6.95
C GLU A 337 -7.59 -15.42 -6.34
N LEU A 338 -6.38 -14.96 -6.69
CA LEU A 338 -5.85 -13.68 -6.24
C LEU A 338 -6.02 -12.61 -7.32
N TYR A 339 -6.69 -11.51 -6.94
CA TYR A 339 -6.78 -10.31 -7.77
C TYR A 339 -5.86 -9.23 -7.23
N PHE A 340 -4.88 -8.82 -8.05
CA PHE A 340 -3.97 -7.72 -7.72
C PHE A 340 -4.65 -6.37 -7.99
N ILE A 341 -4.60 -5.45 -7.04
CA ILE A 341 -5.43 -4.23 -7.05
C ILE A 341 -4.66 -2.91 -7.00
N GLU A 342 -3.46 -2.89 -6.41
CA GLU A 342 -2.64 -1.68 -6.30
C GLU A 342 -1.16 -2.04 -6.06
N VAL A 343 -0.25 -1.15 -6.44
CA VAL A 343 1.16 -1.19 -6.00
C VAL A 343 1.47 0.12 -5.28
N ASN A 344 2.11 0.00 -4.13
CA ASN A 344 2.50 1.10 -3.27
C ASN A 344 4.03 1.20 -3.25
N SER A 345 4.56 2.36 -3.63
CA SER A 345 5.99 2.65 -3.61
C SER A 345 6.59 2.87 -2.21
N ARG A 346 5.73 3.08 -1.20
CA ARG A 346 6.13 3.28 0.20
C ARG A 346 5.42 2.25 1.10
N PRO A 347 5.78 0.96 1.08
CA PRO A 347 5.25 0.00 2.04
C PRO A 347 5.68 0.39 3.47
N ASP A 348 4.77 0.23 4.43
CA ASP A 348 5.10 0.27 5.86
C ASP A 348 5.60 -1.11 6.27
N PHE A 349 6.64 -1.19 7.11
CA PHE A 349 7.27 -2.49 7.39
C PHE A 349 7.81 -2.68 8.80
N TYR A 350 8.28 -1.63 9.48
CA TYR A 350 9.10 -1.79 10.69
C TYR A 350 8.31 -2.16 11.94
N ILE A 351 6.98 -2.10 11.86
CA ILE A 351 6.06 -2.53 12.92
C ILE A 351 5.39 -3.84 12.51
N ASN A 352 4.35 -3.77 11.67
CA ASN A 352 3.51 -4.93 11.37
C ASN A 352 4.25 -5.99 10.55
N THR A 353 4.90 -5.62 9.45
CA THR A 353 5.57 -6.59 8.57
C THR A 353 6.70 -7.29 9.30
N ARG A 354 7.60 -6.53 9.92
CA ARG A 354 8.73 -7.08 10.66
C ARG A 354 8.28 -8.02 11.78
N ASN A 355 7.31 -7.61 12.58
CA ASN A 355 6.93 -8.43 13.74
C ASN A 355 6.02 -9.60 13.41
N SER A 356 5.14 -9.49 12.42
CA SER A 356 4.27 -10.61 12.04
C SER A 356 4.97 -11.63 11.13
N THR A 357 6.01 -11.23 10.39
CA THR A 357 6.70 -12.11 9.41
C THR A 357 8.15 -12.43 9.76
N GLY A 358 8.76 -11.69 10.69
CA GLY A 358 10.19 -11.77 11.00
C GLY A 358 11.09 -11.04 9.99
N VAL A 359 10.54 -10.51 8.89
CA VAL A 359 11.34 -9.92 7.80
C VAL A 359 11.54 -8.42 8.00
N ASP A 360 12.80 -7.99 8.17
CA ASP A 360 13.16 -6.58 8.23
C ASP A 360 13.45 -6.01 6.84
N VAL A 361 12.46 -5.34 6.26
CA VAL A 361 12.54 -4.71 4.93
C VAL A 361 13.55 -3.55 4.89
N SER A 362 13.98 -3.01 6.04
CA SER A 362 15.06 -2.00 6.10
C SER A 362 16.33 -2.51 5.42
N GLU A 363 16.65 -3.79 5.63
CA GLU A 363 17.81 -4.44 5.00
C GLU A 363 17.68 -4.49 3.48
N ALA A 364 16.47 -4.66 2.95
CA ALA A 364 16.24 -4.67 1.50
C ALA A 364 16.49 -3.27 0.90
N TYR A 365 16.04 -2.20 1.55
CA TYR A 365 16.33 -0.83 1.11
C TYR A 365 17.84 -0.56 1.09
N VAL A 366 18.55 -0.94 2.14
CA VAL A 366 20.00 -0.67 2.24
C VAL A 366 20.80 -1.55 1.26
N LYS A 367 20.47 -2.83 1.10
CA LYS A 367 21.07 -3.70 0.06
C LYS A 367 20.82 -3.17 -1.35
N SER A 368 19.61 -2.67 -1.60
CA SER A 368 19.26 -2.05 -2.88
C SER A 368 20.10 -0.79 -3.11
N MET A 369 20.31 0.03 -2.08
CA MET A 369 21.17 1.20 -2.13
C MET A 369 22.64 0.82 -2.38
N GLU A 370 23.17 -0.21 -1.72
CA GLU A 370 24.53 -0.74 -1.92
C GLU A 370 24.78 -1.15 -3.37
N LYS A 371 23.80 -1.80 -4.02
CA LYS A 371 23.88 -2.14 -5.45
C LYS A 371 23.89 -0.92 -6.37
N MET A 372 23.54 0.26 -5.85
CA MET A 372 23.64 1.55 -6.53
C MET A 372 24.61 2.53 -5.84
N LEU A 373 25.56 2.02 -5.08
CA LEU A 373 26.88 2.66 -4.89
C LEU A 373 27.77 2.15 -6.02
#